data_AF-A0A7V9JQN9-F1
#
_entry.id   AF-A0A7V9JQN9-F1
#
_cell.length_a   1.000
_cell.length_b   1.000
_cell.length_c   1.000
_cell.angle_alpha   90.00
_cell.angle_beta   90.00
_cell.angle_gamma   90.00
#
_symmetry.space_group_name_H-M   'P 1'
#
loop_
_entity.id
_entity.type
_entity.pdbx_description
1 polymer ?
#
loop_
_entity_poly.entity_id
_entity_poly.type
_entity_poly.pdbx_seq_one_letter_code
_entity_poly.pdbx_strand_id
1 'polypeptide(L)'
;EWLNALAAGSSVVSVRRREPERRPLNLPRPLFSKRGLAAFHAAAPATRIDLLGQLSTPSYPRGRAWDEPLERAAAEGRFRVAWELDGAEQVICATGFRRGFAHDPLLARLVAEHELATAGRWIVLAPDSTIPALTGADRTLALAGVPAQWAYPAADTLVGMKYAARRFLRRVRTCPTR
;
A
#
# COMPACT_ATOMS: atom_id res chain seq x y z
N GLU A 1 7.18 13.53 8.79
CA GLU A 1 8.56 13.51 9.34
C GLU A 1 9.33 14.80 9.11
N TRP A 2 9.84 15.13 7.91
CA TRP A 2 10.71 16.31 7.70
C TRP A 2 10.12 17.62 8.24
N LEU A 3 8.89 17.93 7.85
CA LEU A 3 8.21 19.15 8.27
C LEU A 3 8.02 19.24 9.79
N ASN A 4 7.75 18.10 10.44
CA ASN A 4 7.57 18.05 11.89
C ASN A 4 8.89 18.31 12.61
N ALA A 5 9.99 17.71 12.15
CA ALA A 5 11.32 17.92 12.71
C ALA A 5 11.79 19.38 12.54
N LEU A 6 11.57 19.96 11.36
CA LEU A 6 11.87 21.37 11.10
C LEU A 6 11.05 22.31 11.99
N ALA A 7 9.74 22.04 12.14
CA ALA A 7 8.86 22.81 13.03
C ALA A 7 9.27 22.71 14.50
N ALA A 8 9.88 21.60 14.91
CA ALA A 8 10.43 21.41 16.26
C ALA A 8 11.80 22.09 16.47
N GLY A 9 12.37 22.76 15.46
CA GLY A 9 13.65 23.47 15.56
C GLY A 9 14.86 22.67 15.10
N SER A 10 14.70 21.41 14.67
CA SER A 10 15.81 20.58 14.21
C SER A 10 16.31 21.00 12.82
N SER A 11 17.55 20.61 12.50
CA SER A 11 18.05 20.53 11.12
C SER A 11 17.84 19.11 10.59
N VAL A 12 17.55 18.98 9.29
CA VAL A 12 17.16 17.72 8.67
C VAL A 12 18.05 17.41 7.47
N VAL A 13 18.65 16.21 7.49
CA VAL A 13 19.30 15.61 6.32
C VAL A 13 18.37 14.53 5.77
N SER A 14 17.76 14.81 4.62
CA SER A 14 16.95 13.82 3.90
C SER A 14 17.84 12.89 3.09
N VAL A 15 18.21 11.74 3.67
CA VAL A 15 18.96 10.70 2.96
C VAL A 15 18.03 9.90 2.06
N ARG A 16 18.25 9.94 0.73
CA ARG A 16 17.39 9.24 -0.23
C ARG A 16 18.14 8.81 -1.49
N ARG A 17 17.79 7.62 -1.99
CA ARG A 17 18.32 7.03 -3.24
C ARG A 17 17.66 7.58 -4.51
N ARG A 18 16.52 8.26 -4.38
CA ARG A 18 15.76 8.87 -5.48
C ARG A 18 14.78 9.90 -4.94
N GLU A 19 14.35 10.81 -5.81
CA GLU A 19 13.25 11.71 -5.51
C GLU A 19 11.93 10.93 -5.37
N PRO A 20 11.11 11.17 -4.34
CA PRO A 20 9.75 10.65 -4.30
C PRO A 20 8.88 11.27 -5.39
N GLU A 21 7.91 10.51 -5.88
CA GLU A 21 6.95 11.04 -6.86
C GLU A 21 6.13 12.18 -6.25
N ARG A 22 5.95 13.24 -7.02
CA ARG A 22 5.18 14.40 -6.59
C ARG A 22 3.69 14.17 -6.82
N ARG A 23 2.99 13.59 -5.85
CA ARG A 23 1.56 13.22 -5.92
C ARG A 23 0.89 13.22 -4.53
N PRO A 24 -0.45 13.26 -4.45
CA PRO A 24 -1.17 13.10 -3.18
C PRO A 24 -0.81 11.79 -2.46
N LEU A 25 -0.84 11.81 -1.12
CA LEU A 25 -0.60 10.60 -0.31
C LEU A 25 -1.72 9.57 -0.44
N ASN A 26 -2.95 10.03 -0.64
CA ASN A 26 -4.11 9.16 -0.79
C ASN A 26 -4.21 8.63 -2.23
N LEU A 27 -4.71 7.40 -2.36
CA LEU A 27 -5.05 6.84 -3.67
C LEU A 27 -6.08 7.72 -4.41
N PRO A 28 -6.16 7.62 -5.75
CA PRO A 28 -7.19 8.30 -6.52
C PRO A 28 -8.61 7.97 -6.02
N ARG A 29 -9.44 9.01 -5.84
CA ARG A 29 -10.83 8.89 -5.35
C ARG A 29 -11.68 7.83 -6.07
N PRO A 30 -11.58 7.63 -7.40
CA PRO A 30 -12.34 6.59 -8.09
C PRO A 30 -12.16 5.19 -7.48
N LEU A 31 -10.96 4.87 -6.98
CA LEU A 31 -10.65 3.57 -6.37
C LEU A 31 -11.36 3.32 -5.04
N PHE A 32 -12.06 4.32 -4.48
CA PHE A 32 -12.88 4.18 -3.27
C PHE A 32 -14.37 3.92 -3.58
N SER A 33 -14.73 3.78 -4.85
CA SER A 33 -16.11 3.58 -5.30
C SER A 33 -16.30 2.25 -5.99
N LYS A 34 -17.51 1.69 -5.94
CA LYS A 34 -17.86 0.46 -6.69
C LYS A 34 -17.60 0.63 -8.19
N ARG A 35 -17.96 1.78 -8.76
CA ARG A 35 -17.78 2.07 -10.19
C ARG A 35 -16.31 2.12 -10.59
N GLY A 36 -15.47 2.80 -9.81
CA GLY A 36 -14.04 2.87 -10.12
C GLY A 36 -13.31 1.55 -9.88
N LEU A 37 -13.74 0.73 -8.91
CA LEU A 37 -13.20 -0.61 -8.73
C LEU A 37 -13.59 -1.59 -9.84
N ALA A 38 -14.72 -1.38 -10.52
CA ALA A 38 -15.15 -2.27 -11.61
C ALA A 38 -14.10 -2.33 -12.73
N ALA A 39 -13.55 -1.17 -13.13
CA ALA A 39 -12.47 -1.11 -14.11
C ALA A 39 -11.19 -1.81 -13.61
N PHE A 40 -10.84 -1.60 -12.34
CA PHE A 40 -9.71 -2.28 -11.70
C PHE A 40 -9.87 -3.81 -11.69
N HIS A 41 -11.06 -4.31 -11.34
CA HIS A 41 -11.38 -5.74 -11.30
C HIS A 41 -11.51 -6.38 -12.69
N ALA A 42 -11.87 -5.62 -13.71
CA ALA A 42 -11.94 -6.07 -15.10
C ALA A 42 -10.57 -6.02 -15.81
N ALA A 43 -9.61 -5.24 -15.31
CA ALA A 43 -8.29 -5.11 -15.90
C ALA A 43 -7.55 -6.45 -15.94
N ALA A 44 -6.83 -6.69 -17.03
CA ALA A 44 -5.94 -7.84 -17.19
C ALA A 44 -4.88 -7.87 -16.07
N PRO A 45 -4.38 -9.07 -15.68
CA PRO A 45 -3.41 -9.19 -14.59
C PRO A 45 -2.18 -8.29 -14.73
N ALA A 46 -1.58 -8.20 -15.92
CA ALA A 46 -0.42 -7.35 -16.18
C ALA A 46 -0.73 -5.85 -15.91
N THR A 47 -1.84 -5.35 -16.44
CA THR A 47 -2.29 -3.97 -16.20
C THR A 47 -2.54 -3.70 -14.71
N ARG A 48 -3.07 -4.69 -13.99
CA ARG A 48 -3.30 -4.59 -12.54
C ARG A 48 -1.98 -4.54 -11.76
N ILE A 49 -1.00 -5.38 -12.14
CA ILE A 49 0.36 -5.37 -11.57
C ILE A 49 0.98 -3.97 -11.75
N ASP A 50 0.93 -3.42 -12.96
CA ASP A 50 1.52 -2.12 -13.26
C ASP A 50 0.87 -1.01 -12.44
N LEU A 51 -0.46 -0.97 -12.39
CA LEU A 51 -1.19 0.01 -11.60
C LEU A 51 -0.85 -0.11 -10.10
N LEU A 52 -0.87 -1.32 -9.53
CA LEU A 52 -0.51 -1.51 -8.12
C LEU A 52 0.96 -1.15 -7.86
N GLY A 53 1.86 -1.41 -8.82
CA GLY A 53 3.25 -0.99 -8.80
C GLY A 53 3.38 0.53 -8.71
N GLN A 54 2.72 1.25 -9.63
CA GLN A 54 2.69 2.71 -9.65
C GLN A 54 2.12 3.29 -8.36
N LEU A 55 0.95 2.81 -7.91
CA LEU A 55 0.32 3.26 -6.67
C LEU A 55 1.21 3.01 -5.44
N SER A 56 2.12 2.05 -5.52
CA SER A 56 3.08 1.74 -4.46
C SER A 56 4.37 2.58 -4.51
N THR A 57 4.61 3.42 -5.51
CA THR A 57 5.82 4.28 -5.52
C THR A 57 5.84 5.23 -4.31
N PRO A 58 6.99 5.46 -3.64
CA PRO A 58 7.09 6.51 -2.62
C PRO A 58 6.71 7.87 -3.20
N SER A 59 5.94 8.65 -2.44
CA SER A 59 5.46 9.96 -2.90
C SER A 59 5.49 11.03 -1.85
N TYR A 60 5.57 12.27 -2.31
CA TYR A 60 5.49 13.48 -1.52
C TYR A 60 4.45 14.43 -2.14
N PRO A 61 3.53 15.02 -1.35
CA PRO A 61 2.54 15.96 -1.87
C PRO A 61 3.15 17.16 -2.57
N ARG A 62 2.41 17.70 -3.54
CA ARG A 62 2.71 19.00 -4.13
C ARG A 62 2.00 20.11 -3.35
N GLY A 63 2.59 21.29 -3.35
CA GLY A 63 1.91 22.53 -2.99
C GLY A 63 2.63 23.29 -1.90
N ARG A 64 2.33 24.59 -1.83
CA ARG A 64 2.98 25.56 -0.94
C ARG A 64 3.09 25.08 0.52
N ALA A 65 2.01 24.51 1.05
CA ALA A 65 1.97 23.98 2.42
C ALA A 65 3.04 22.89 2.70
N TRP A 66 3.53 22.20 1.66
CA TRP A 66 4.55 21.16 1.75
C TRP A 66 5.93 21.61 1.27
N ASP A 67 5.97 22.55 0.32
CA ASP A 67 7.19 22.98 -0.36
C ASP A 67 7.84 24.20 0.29
N GLU A 68 7.07 25.25 0.58
CA GLU A 68 7.61 26.50 1.14
C GLU A 68 8.37 26.30 2.46
N PRO A 69 7.96 25.41 3.40
CA PRO A 69 8.73 25.16 4.60
C PRO A 69 10.09 24.50 4.32
N LEU A 70 10.16 23.61 3.31
CA LEU A 70 11.42 22.95 2.94
C LEU A 70 12.36 23.92 2.23
N GLU A 71 11.81 24.76 1.33
CA GLU A 71 12.57 25.80 0.63
C GLU A 71 13.17 26.81 1.60
N ARG A 72 12.38 27.27 2.58
CA ARG A 72 12.86 28.17 3.63
C ARG A 72 13.94 27.53 4.49
N ALA A 73 13.71 26.31 4.96
CA ALA A 73 14.70 25.59 5.75
C ALA A 73 16.00 25.32 4.95
N ALA A 74 15.91 25.09 3.65
CA ALA A 74 17.09 24.95 2.79
C ALA A 74 17.86 26.26 2.68
N ALA A 75 17.18 27.40 2.51
CA ALA A 75 17.79 28.73 2.48
C ALA A 75 18.49 29.08 3.81
N GLU A 76 17.95 28.60 4.93
CA GLU A 76 18.54 28.75 6.27
C GLU A 76 19.63 27.71 6.58
N GLY A 77 19.96 26.80 5.65
CA GLY A 77 20.94 25.73 5.87
C GLY A 77 20.46 24.60 6.80
N ARG A 78 19.17 24.57 7.15
CA ARG A 78 18.54 23.60 8.05
C ARG A 78 17.92 22.40 7.33
N PHE A 79 17.82 22.41 6.01
CA PHE A 79 17.38 21.25 5.23
C PHE A 79 18.35 20.99 4.08
N ARG A 80 18.83 19.76 3.96
CA ARG A 80 19.60 19.29 2.80
C ARG A 80 19.27 17.86 2.43
N VAL A 81 19.52 17.52 1.18
CA VAL A 81 19.38 16.18 0.63
C VAL A 81 20.76 15.55 0.52
N ALA A 82 20.87 14.27 0.89
CA ALA A 82 22.12 13.53 0.79
C ALA A 82 21.86 12.11 0.26
N TRP A 83 22.91 11.49 -0.25
CA TRP A 83 22.90 10.10 -0.72
C TRP A 83 23.30 9.11 0.37
N GLU A 84 24.10 9.57 1.33
CA GLU A 84 24.64 8.78 2.44
C GLU A 84 24.43 9.51 3.77
N LEU A 85 24.46 8.73 4.86
CA LEU A 85 24.39 9.25 6.22
C LEU A 85 25.77 9.75 6.64
N ASP A 86 25.84 10.98 7.15
CA ASP A 86 27.07 11.61 7.61
C ASP A 86 26.81 12.36 8.91
N GLY A 87 26.93 11.63 10.03
CA GLY A 87 26.72 12.13 11.40
C GLY A 87 25.29 12.61 11.69
N ALA A 88 24.60 11.97 12.63
CA ALA A 88 23.30 12.46 13.10
C ALA A 88 23.08 12.08 14.56
N GLU A 89 22.54 13.00 15.35
CA GLU A 89 22.12 12.73 16.73
C GLU A 89 20.93 11.76 16.77
N GLN A 90 20.08 11.79 15.74
CA GLN A 90 18.93 10.89 15.60
C GLN A 90 18.72 10.49 14.13
N VAL A 91 18.36 9.22 13.92
CA VAL A 91 18.06 8.66 12.60
C VAL A 91 16.63 8.15 12.57
N ILE A 92 15.86 8.60 11.57
CA ILE A 92 14.49 8.13 11.31
C ILE A 92 14.47 7.31 10.01
N CYS A 93 14.23 6.01 10.13
CA CYS A 93 14.13 5.09 9.00
C CYS A 93 12.71 5.07 8.40
N ALA A 94 12.36 6.09 7.63
CA ALA A 94 11.07 6.18 6.92
C ALA A 94 11.06 5.37 5.60
N THR A 95 11.51 4.10 5.64
CA THR A 95 11.72 3.25 4.45
C THR A 95 10.49 2.44 4.03
N GLY A 96 9.38 2.58 4.76
CA GLY A 96 8.12 1.89 4.50
C GLY A 96 8.11 0.44 4.98
N PHE A 97 7.23 -0.38 4.41
CA PHE A 97 7.02 -1.77 4.79
C PHE A 97 7.44 -2.72 3.68
N ARG A 98 7.82 -3.96 4.05
CA ARG A 98 8.03 -5.05 3.09
C ARG A 98 6.71 -5.38 2.39
N ARG A 99 6.76 -5.68 1.09
CA ARG A 99 5.56 -5.82 0.25
C ARG A 99 5.51 -7.18 -0.41
N GLY A 100 4.32 -7.76 -0.43
CA GLY A 100 4.07 -9.05 -1.06
C GLY A 100 4.12 -10.20 -0.07
N PHE A 101 3.44 -11.29 -0.45
CA PHE A 101 3.18 -12.41 0.44
C PHE A 101 4.45 -13.16 0.87
N ALA A 102 5.50 -13.15 0.05
CA ALA A 102 6.74 -13.88 0.30
C ALA A 102 7.51 -13.40 1.55
N HIS A 103 7.20 -12.21 2.07
CA HIS A 103 7.81 -11.69 3.30
C HIS A 103 7.06 -12.10 4.57
N ASP A 104 5.90 -12.75 4.42
CA ASP A 104 5.11 -13.31 5.52
C ASP A 104 5.24 -14.84 5.44
N PRO A 105 5.87 -15.51 6.43
CA PRO A 105 6.10 -16.96 6.38
C PRO A 105 4.81 -17.79 6.26
N LEU A 106 3.71 -17.33 6.88
CA LEU A 106 2.43 -18.02 6.81
C LEU A 106 1.84 -17.92 5.41
N LEU A 107 1.85 -16.73 4.80
CA LEU A 107 1.33 -16.55 3.45
C LEU A 107 2.22 -17.20 2.40
N ALA A 108 3.54 -17.15 2.55
CA ALA A 108 4.49 -17.83 1.68
C ALA A 108 4.24 -19.34 1.67
N ARG A 109 4.06 -19.94 2.86
CA ARG A 109 3.73 -21.35 3.00
C ARG A 109 2.36 -21.68 2.42
N LEU A 110 1.34 -20.86 2.69
CA LEU A 110 -0.01 -21.04 2.14
C LEU A 110 0.01 -21.06 0.60
N VAL A 111 0.77 -20.16 -0.04
CA VAL A 111 0.93 -20.13 -1.49
C VAL A 111 1.61 -21.40 -2.00
N ALA A 112 2.68 -21.83 -1.35
CA ALA A 112 3.44 -23.02 -1.77
C ALA A 112 2.64 -24.32 -1.60
N GLU A 113 2.01 -24.52 -0.45
CA GLU A 113 1.30 -25.77 -0.12
C GLU A 113 0.00 -25.95 -0.90
N HIS A 114 -0.66 -24.85 -1.29
CA HIS A 114 -1.92 -24.89 -2.03
C HIS A 114 -1.80 -24.42 -3.48
N GLU A 115 -0.56 -24.23 -3.96
CA GLU A 115 -0.26 -23.76 -5.33
C GLU A 115 -1.12 -22.56 -5.74
N LEU A 116 -1.26 -21.59 -4.82
CA LEU A 116 -2.19 -20.48 -5.02
C LEU A 116 -1.76 -19.65 -6.22
N ALA A 117 -2.74 -19.23 -7.03
CA ALA A 117 -2.49 -18.31 -8.12
C ALA A 117 -1.87 -17.00 -7.59
N THR A 118 -0.75 -16.60 -8.18
CA THR A 118 -0.06 -15.34 -7.87
C THR A 118 0.12 -14.51 -9.13
N ALA A 119 0.27 -13.21 -8.93
CA ALA A 119 0.56 -12.24 -9.97
C ALA A 119 1.70 -11.37 -9.44
N GLY A 120 2.93 -11.65 -9.85
CA GLY A 120 4.12 -11.05 -9.25
C GLY A 120 4.15 -11.29 -7.73
N ARG A 121 4.16 -10.21 -6.93
CA ARG A 121 4.22 -10.29 -5.47
C ARG A 121 2.86 -10.41 -4.76
N TRP A 122 1.76 -10.46 -5.51
CA TRP A 122 0.39 -10.49 -4.97
C TRP A 122 -0.22 -11.88 -5.12
N ILE A 123 -1.01 -12.29 -4.11
CA ILE A 123 -1.90 -13.45 -4.22
C ILE A 123 -3.13 -12.99 -5.03
N VAL A 124 -3.54 -13.80 -6.01
CA VAL A 124 -4.73 -13.51 -6.82
C VAL A 124 -5.98 -13.79 -6.00
N LEU A 125 -6.71 -12.73 -5.69
CA LEU A 125 -7.96 -12.77 -4.93
C LEU A 125 -9.17 -12.47 -5.81
N ALA A 126 -10.32 -12.99 -5.42
CA ALA A 126 -11.61 -12.53 -5.92
C ALA A 126 -11.91 -11.10 -5.43
N PRO A 127 -12.83 -10.36 -6.09
CA PRO A 127 -13.21 -9.01 -5.67
C PRO A 127 -13.75 -8.88 -4.24
N ASP A 128 -14.19 -9.97 -3.63
CA ASP A 128 -14.64 -10.04 -2.24
C ASP A 128 -13.52 -10.36 -1.23
N SER A 129 -12.26 -10.28 -1.69
CA SER A 129 -11.03 -10.59 -0.95
C SER A 129 -10.85 -12.06 -0.59
N THR A 130 -11.65 -12.97 -1.15
CA THR A 130 -11.48 -14.41 -0.95
C THR A 130 -10.38 -14.98 -1.84
N ILE A 131 -9.77 -16.09 -1.40
CA ILE A 131 -8.84 -16.90 -2.18
C ILE A 131 -9.67 -17.92 -2.97
N PRO A 132 -9.76 -17.84 -4.32
CA PRO A 132 -10.66 -18.68 -5.10
C PRO A 132 -10.42 -20.19 -4.91
N ALA A 133 -9.16 -20.63 -4.91
CA ALA A 133 -8.81 -22.04 -4.75
C ALA A 133 -9.19 -22.63 -3.36
N LEU A 134 -9.34 -21.77 -2.35
CA LEU A 134 -9.66 -22.15 -0.98
C LEU A 134 -11.05 -21.66 -0.55
N THR A 135 -11.91 -21.31 -1.52
CA THR A 135 -13.27 -20.84 -1.28
C THR A 135 -14.26 -21.63 -2.11
N GLY A 136 -15.15 -22.34 -1.44
CA GLY A 136 -16.17 -23.21 -2.01
C GLY A 136 -17.54 -22.98 -1.38
N ALA A 137 -18.43 -23.97 -1.51
CA ALA A 137 -19.77 -23.91 -0.91
C ALA A 137 -19.74 -24.08 0.62
N ASP A 138 -18.79 -24.85 1.13
CA ASP A 138 -18.65 -25.32 2.51
C ASP A 138 -17.58 -24.56 3.30
N ARG A 139 -16.61 -23.95 2.62
CA ARG A 139 -15.49 -23.22 3.23
C ARG A 139 -15.19 -21.93 2.51
N THR A 140 -14.61 -20.98 3.24
CA THR A 140 -14.15 -19.71 2.68
C THR A 140 -12.88 -19.26 3.37
N LEU A 141 -11.93 -18.75 2.61
CA LEU A 141 -10.74 -18.08 3.14
C LEU A 141 -10.58 -16.72 2.47
N ALA A 142 -10.40 -15.68 3.27
CA ALA A 142 -10.22 -14.31 2.79
C ALA A 142 -8.99 -13.66 3.41
N LEU A 143 -8.38 -12.74 2.67
CA LEU A 143 -7.28 -11.92 3.14
C LEU A 143 -7.74 -10.49 3.41
N ALA A 144 -7.11 -9.83 4.37
CA ALA A 144 -7.28 -8.42 4.68
C ALA A 144 -5.92 -7.75 4.86
N GLY A 145 -5.88 -6.41 4.84
CA GLY A 145 -4.63 -5.65 4.93
C GLY A 145 -3.83 -5.65 3.61
N VAL A 146 -2.53 -5.36 3.69
CA VAL A 146 -1.62 -5.31 2.52
C VAL A 146 -1.75 -6.53 1.58
N PRO A 147 -1.89 -7.79 2.06
CA PRO A 147 -2.06 -8.94 1.18
C PRO A 147 -3.31 -8.88 0.29
N ALA A 148 -4.33 -8.10 0.67
CA ALA A 148 -5.57 -7.95 -0.09
C ALA A 148 -5.55 -6.85 -1.16
N GLN A 149 -4.39 -6.25 -1.44
CA GLN A 149 -4.23 -5.21 -2.46
C GLN A 149 -4.70 -5.62 -3.87
N TRP A 150 -4.65 -6.92 -4.18
CA TRP A 150 -5.18 -7.45 -5.43
C TRP A 150 -6.70 -7.28 -5.58
N ALA A 151 -7.44 -7.38 -4.48
CA ALA A 151 -8.88 -7.18 -4.44
C ALA A 151 -9.24 -5.70 -4.25
N TYR A 152 -8.41 -4.92 -3.55
CA TYR A 152 -8.67 -3.52 -3.28
C TYR A 152 -7.36 -2.72 -3.11
N PRO A 153 -7.03 -1.75 -3.98
CA PRO A 153 -5.73 -1.08 -3.94
C PRO A 153 -5.35 -0.43 -2.61
N ALA A 154 -6.33 0.06 -1.84
CA ALA A 154 -6.14 0.67 -0.51
C ALA A 154 -6.36 -0.34 0.64
N ALA A 155 -6.08 -1.63 0.43
CA ALA A 155 -6.37 -2.69 1.40
C ALA A 155 -5.65 -2.54 2.75
N ASP A 156 -4.54 -1.81 2.78
CA ASP A 156 -3.74 -1.47 3.97
C ASP A 156 -4.28 -0.28 4.78
N THR A 157 -5.40 0.30 4.37
CA THR A 157 -6.06 1.40 5.08
C THR A 157 -7.26 0.92 5.91
N LEU A 158 -7.77 1.78 6.79
CA LEU A 158 -9.04 1.53 7.51
C LEU A 158 -10.22 1.29 6.55
N VAL A 159 -10.21 1.94 5.37
CA VAL A 159 -11.23 1.68 4.35
C VAL A 159 -11.06 0.29 3.75
N GLY A 160 -9.82 -0.16 3.56
CA GLY A 160 -9.49 -1.52 3.14
C GLY A 160 -9.97 -2.59 4.11
N MET A 161 -9.76 -2.38 5.42
CA MET A 161 -10.31 -3.26 6.46
C MET A 161 -11.84 -3.36 6.36
N LYS A 162 -12.52 -2.21 6.24
CA LYS A 162 -13.98 -2.14 6.08
C LYS A 162 -14.45 -2.86 4.80
N TYR A 163 -13.68 -2.72 3.72
CA TYR A 163 -13.96 -3.37 2.44
C TYR A 163 -13.93 -4.90 2.59
N ALA A 164 -12.83 -5.45 3.09
CA ALA A 164 -12.64 -6.88 3.27
C ALA A 164 -13.70 -7.46 4.22
N ALA A 165 -13.93 -6.84 5.39
CA ALA A 165 -14.88 -7.33 6.38
C ALA A 165 -16.31 -7.41 5.85
N ARG A 166 -16.78 -6.37 5.12
CA ARG A 166 -18.14 -6.35 4.56
C ARG A 166 -18.34 -7.38 3.46
N ARG A 167 -17.31 -7.59 2.64
CA ARG A 167 -17.34 -8.56 1.55
C ARG A 167 -17.29 -9.98 2.08
N PHE A 168 -16.44 -10.25 3.06
CA PHE A 168 -16.39 -11.52 3.75
C PHE A 168 -17.72 -11.86 4.44
N LEU A 169 -18.31 -10.91 5.19
CA LEU A 169 -19.64 -11.11 5.78
C LEU A 169 -20.70 -11.45 4.74
N ARG A 170 -20.68 -10.77 3.58
CA ARG A 170 -21.61 -11.07 2.49
C ARG A 170 -21.42 -12.50 1.98
N ARG A 171 -20.16 -12.93 1.79
CA ARG A 171 -19.83 -14.29 1.35
C ARG A 171 -20.36 -15.32 2.33
N VAL A 172 -20.06 -15.16 3.63
CA VAL A 172 -20.53 -16.06 4.69
C VAL A 172 -22.06 -16.15 4.71
N ARG A 173 -22.78 -15.04 4.58
CA ARG A 173 -24.25 -15.02 4.52
C ARG A 173 -24.85 -15.71 3.29
N THR A 174 -24.07 -15.84 2.21
CA THR A 174 -24.49 -16.57 1.00
C THR A 174 -24.04 -18.03 0.98
N CYS A 175 -23.19 -18.45 1.93
CA CYS A 175 -22.87 -19.86 2.09
C CYS A 175 -24.11 -20.57 2.64
N PRO A 176 -24.57 -21.66 2.01
CA PRO A 176 -25.63 -22.47 2.57
C PRO A 176 -25.14 -23.08 3.88
N THR A 177 -25.55 -22.50 5.01
CA THR A 177 -25.39 -23.16 6.31
C THR A 177 -26.52 -24.17 6.44
N ARG A 178 -26.17 -25.44 6.63
CA ARG A 178 -27.14 -26.47 7.01
C ARG A 178 -27.70 -26.18 8.40
#